data_AF-A0A2T4VAC4-F1
#
_entry.id   AF-A0A2T4VAC4-F1
#
_cell.length_a   1.000
_cell.length_b   1.000
_cell.length_c   1.000
_cell.angle_alpha   90.00
_cell.angle_beta   90.00
_cell.angle_gamma   90.00
#
_symmetry.space_group_name_H-M   'P 1'
#
loop_
_entity.id
_entity.type
_entity.pdbx_description
1 polymer ?
#
loop_
_entity_poly.entity_id
_entity_poly.type
_entity_poly.pdbx_seq_one_letter_code
_entity_poly.pdbx_strand_id
1 'polypeptide(L)'
;MEERFKVAVAQALEDLKSDPEIRVVQIFGSVHRGQPHAHSDIDLYVLSSRNAFWRTCKVYGDVQAEAIIGPQQGFDRIILSRDVLAVQSFAHGGTLLDRDGTVPALSALARKVFDEGPAPMRTSLRTKNRAVLTRHMAKLARLSDDSVVAKLVAADALQTVILSFYQHHRIWMNNLATRLRLIEERDPRLGKLLHDFYMGGQKPQQAIAAIEVMLEQLGGPLVDYVSEQVPWPARPQQSSEGNPG
;
A
#
# COMPACT_ATOMS: atom_id res chain seq x y z
N MET A 1 -22.00 -7.49 -11.21
CA MET A 1 -20.82 -8.38 -11.25
C MET A 1 -20.98 -9.33 -12.42
N GLU A 2 -19.99 -9.41 -13.32
CA GLU A 2 -20.01 -10.37 -14.43
C GLU A 2 -20.07 -11.82 -13.90
N GLU A 3 -20.66 -12.71 -14.69
CA GLU A 3 -20.92 -14.08 -14.26
C GLU A 3 -19.65 -14.86 -13.91
N ARG A 4 -18.57 -14.68 -14.69
CA ARG A 4 -17.28 -15.34 -14.43
C ARG A 4 -16.72 -15.06 -13.04
N PHE A 5 -16.86 -13.82 -12.54
CA PHE A 5 -16.40 -13.47 -11.19
C PHE A 5 -17.26 -14.10 -10.12
N LYS A 6 -18.58 -14.18 -10.30
CA LYS A 6 -19.46 -14.85 -9.35
C LYS A 6 -19.12 -16.34 -9.22
N VAL A 7 -18.93 -17.01 -10.37
CA VAL A 7 -18.55 -18.42 -10.43
C VAL A 7 -17.20 -18.63 -9.75
N ALA A 8 -16.20 -17.80 -10.07
CA ALA A 8 -14.88 -17.90 -9.47
C ALA A 8 -14.88 -17.64 -7.95
N VAL A 9 -15.64 -16.65 -7.46
CA VAL A 9 -15.80 -16.39 -6.02
C VAL A 9 -16.47 -17.59 -5.33
N ALA A 10 -17.50 -18.17 -5.93
CA ALA A 10 -18.18 -19.34 -5.37
C ALA A 10 -17.25 -20.56 -5.28
N GLN A 11 -16.45 -20.82 -6.33
CA GLN A 11 -15.46 -21.90 -6.34
C GLN A 11 -14.33 -21.67 -5.33
N ALA A 12 -13.80 -20.44 -5.24
CA ALA A 12 -12.79 -20.09 -4.26
C ALA A 12 -13.30 -20.26 -2.82
N LEU A 13 -14.55 -19.87 -2.57
CA LEU A 13 -15.18 -20.05 -1.27
C LEU A 13 -15.36 -21.53 -0.92
N GLU A 14 -15.78 -22.36 -1.87
CA GLU A 14 -15.97 -23.79 -1.63
C GLU A 14 -14.66 -24.50 -1.31
N ASP A 15 -13.60 -24.21 -2.08
CA ASP A 15 -12.26 -24.70 -1.80
C ASP A 15 -11.79 -24.32 -0.38
N LEU A 16 -11.93 -23.05 0.00
CA LEU A 16 -11.52 -22.56 1.32
C LEU A 16 -12.37 -23.15 2.45
N LYS A 17 -13.66 -23.38 2.22
CA LYS A 17 -14.57 -24.00 3.20
C LYS A 17 -14.20 -25.45 3.52
N SER A 18 -13.59 -26.16 2.56
CA SER A 18 -13.18 -27.55 2.75
C SER A 18 -12.09 -27.73 3.82
N ASP A 19 -11.33 -26.68 4.13
CA ASP A 19 -10.34 -26.68 5.20
C ASP A 19 -10.99 -26.30 6.54
N PRO A 20 -11.04 -27.22 7.53
CA PRO A 20 -11.66 -26.96 8.82
C PRO A 20 -10.96 -25.86 9.61
N GLU A 21 -9.67 -25.60 9.34
CA GLU A 21 -8.89 -24.56 10.00
C GLU A 21 -9.25 -23.15 9.53
N ILE A 22 -10.01 -23.01 8.44
CA ILE A 22 -10.47 -21.71 7.94
C ILE A 22 -11.74 -21.29 8.68
N ARG A 23 -11.71 -20.13 9.31
CA ARG A 23 -12.81 -19.61 10.15
C ARG A 23 -13.55 -18.47 9.47
N VAL A 24 -12.84 -17.61 8.76
CA VAL A 24 -13.40 -16.43 8.08
C VAL A 24 -12.82 -16.34 6.68
N VAL A 25 -13.67 -15.94 5.73
CA VAL A 25 -13.26 -15.49 4.39
C VAL A 25 -13.90 -14.13 4.15
N GLN A 26 -13.07 -13.09 4.02
CA GLN A 26 -13.48 -11.78 3.53
C GLN A 26 -13.00 -11.57 2.10
N ILE A 27 -13.86 -10.95 1.29
CA ILE A 27 -13.55 -10.50 -0.05
C ILE A 27 -13.41 -8.98 -0.08
N PHE A 28 -12.46 -8.48 -0.87
CA PHE A 28 -12.29 -7.07 -1.11
C PHE A 28 -11.93 -6.82 -2.59
N GLY A 29 -11.37 -5.66 -2.90
CA GLY A 29 -10.97 -5.35 -4.27
C GLY A 29 -12.11 -4.90 -5.19
N SER A 30 -11.81 -4.81 -6.48
CA SER A 30 -12.73 -4.31 -7.52
C SER A 30 -13.94 -5.22 -7.72
N VAL A 31 -13.74 -6.54 -7.62
CA VAL A 31 -14.81 -7.54 -7.73
C VAL A 31 -15.87 -7.31 -6.65
N HIS A 32 -15.48 -7.23 -5.38
CA HIS A 32 -16.41 -6.94 -4.28
C HIS A 32 -17.16 -5.61 -4.47
N ARG A 33 -16.46 -4.55 -4.89
CA ARG A 33 -17.08 -3.24 -5.14
C ARG A 33 -18.02 -3.20 -6.35
N GLY A 34 -18.16 -4.29 -7.10
CA GLY A 34 -19.00 -4.35 -8.30
C GLY A 34 -18.44 -3.58 -9.49
N GLN A 35 -17.14 -3.26 -9.46
CA GLN A 35 -16.43 -2.50 -10.49
C GLN A 35 -15.21 -3.28 -11.04
N PRO A 36 -15.33 -4.59 -11.37
CA PRO A 36 -14.21 -5.32 -11.94
C PRO A 36 -13.88 -4.80 -13.35
N HIS A 37 -12.61 -4.91 -13.73
CA HIS A 37 -12.14 -4.74 -15.11
C HIS A 37 -11.80 -6.11 -15.73
N ALA A 38 -11.51 -6.14 -17.03
CA ALA A 38 -11.23 -7.38 -17.77
C ALA A 38 -10.15 -8.26 -17.11
N HIS A 39 -9.15 -7.63 -16.51
CA HIS A 39 -8.03 -8.29 -15.82
C HIS A 39 -8.11 -8.24 -14.28
N SER A 40 -9.28 -8.03 -13.70
CA SER A 40 -9.40 -8.07 -12.24
C SER A 40 -9.21 -9.49 -11.72
N ASP A 41 -8.62 -9.59 -10.53
CA ASP A 41 -8.52 -10.77 -9.71
C ASP A 41 -9.50 -10.70 -8.52
N ILE A 42 -9.58 -11.79 -7.76
CA ILE A 42 -10.32 -11.89 -6.51
C ILE A 42 -9.33 -11.74 -5.36
N ASP A 43 -9.50 -10.71 -4.55
CA ASP A 43 -8.71 -10.47 -3.36
C ASP A 43 -9.41 -11.01 -2.11
N LEU A 44 -8.74 -11.87 -1.35
CA LEU A 44 -9.28 -12.49 -0.13
C LEU A 44 -8.37 -12.27 1.08
N TYR A 45 -8.99 -11.94 2.22
CA TYR A 45 -8.39 -12.11 3.54
C TYR A 45 -9.06 -13.28 4.23
N VAL A 46 -8.26 -14.22 4.73
CA VAL A 46 -8.75 -15.48 5.28
C VAL A 46 -8.19 -15.67 6.67
N LEU A 47 -9.06 -15.84 7.67
CA LEU A 47 -8.61 -16.19 9.01
C LEU A 47 -8.53 -17.69 9.15
N SER A 48 -7.37 -18.15 9.63
CA SER A 48 -7.14 -19.54 10.02
C SER A 48 -6.88 -19.66 11.52
N SER A 49 -7.16 -20.82 12.10
CA SER A 49 -6.68 -21.22 13.44
C SER A 49 -5.18 -21.52 13.46
N ARG A 50 -4.55 -21.76 12.31
CA ARG A 50 -3.10 -21.96 12.22
C ARG A 50 -2.36 -20.67 12.58
N ASN A 51 -1.36 -20.78 13.44
CA ASN A 51 -0.52 -19.65 13.86
C ASN A 51 0.61 -19.36 12.83
N ALA A 52 0.24 -19.09 11.59
CA ALA A 52 1.17 -18.80 10.50
C ALA A 52 0.55 -17.82 9.50
N PHE A 53 1.38 -17.05 8.81
CA PHE A 53 0.96 -16.27 7.65
C PHE A 53 1.45 -16.93 6.38
N TRP A 54 0.58 -17.06 5.40
CA TRP A 54 0.94 -17.49 4.06
C TRP A 54 0.02 -16.87 3.02
N ARG A 55 0.36 -17.08 1.76
CA ARG A 55 -0.44 -16.61 0.62
C ARG A 55 -0.68 -17.75 -0.34
N THR A 56 -1.82 -17.73 -1.00
CA THR A 56 -2.10 -18.63 -2.12
C THR A 56 -2.58 -17.81 -3.30
N CYS A 57 -2.15 -18.20 -4.50
CA CYS A 57 -2.71 -17.70 -5.75
C CYS A 57 -3.25 -18.91 -6.51
N LYS A 58 -4.53 -18.92 -6.84
CA LYS A 58 -5.17 -20.00 -7.62
C LYS A 58 -6.05 -19.40 -8.70
N VAL A 59 -6.17 -20.11 -9.82
CA VAL A 59 -7.02 -19.71 -10.94
C VAL A 59 -8.30 -20.54 -10.92
N TYR A 60 -9.43 -19.86 -11.03
CA TYR A 60 -10.79 -20.40 -11.09
C TYR A 60 -11.39 -20.04 -12.45
N GLY A 61 -11.31 -20.96 -13.41
CA GLY A 61 -11.61 -20.66 -14.81
C GLY A 61 -10.52 -19.77 -15.43
N ASP A 62 -10.88 -18.54 -15.76
CA ASP A 62 -9.97 -17.49 -16.27
C ASP A 62 -9.66 -16.39 -15.23
N VAL A 63 -10.18 -16.53 -14.00
CA VAL A 63 -10.05 -15.53 -12.94
C VAL A 63 -9.04 -15.99 -11.89
N GLN A 64 -8.02 -15.17 -11.63
CA GLN A 64 -7.08 -15.40 -10.53
C GLN A 64 -7.71 -14.97 -9.20
N ALA A 65 -7.45 -15.72 -8.14
CA ALA A 65 -7.74 -15.35 -6.76
C ALA A 65 -6.44 -15.36 -5.94
N GLU A 66 -6.15 -14.27 -5.23
CA GLU A 66 -5.11 -14.19 -4.20
C GLU A 66 -5.78 -14.23 -2.82
N ALA A 67 -5.32 -15.13 -1.95
CA ALA A 67 -5.72 -15.17 -0.56
C ALA A 67 -4.52 -14.93 0.35
N ILE A 68 -4.66 -13.93 1.24
CA ILE A 68 -3.74 -13.70 2.35
C ILE A 68 -4.33 -14.35 3.58
N ILE A 69 -3.66 -15.38 4.09
CA ILE A 69 -4.18 -16.26 5.14
C ILE A 69 -3.35 -16.09 6.40
N GLY A 70 -4.01 -15.96 7.55
CA GLY A 70 -3.32 -15.84 8.84
C GLY A 70 -4.22 -15.95 10.07
N PRO A 71 -3.64 -15.96 11.28
CA PRO A 71 -4.42 -15.95 12.51
C PRO A 71 -5.02 -14.56 12.78
N GLN A 72 -6.14 -14.52 13.51
CA GLN A 72 -6.83 -13.28 13.88
C GLN A 72 -5.89 -12.26 14.54
N GLN A 73 -5.10 -12.68 15.53
CA GLN A 73 -4.12 -11.83 16.21
C GLN A 73 -3.11 -11.18 15.24
N GLY A 74 -2.85 -11.84 14.12
CA GLY A 74 -2.03 -11.31 13.06
C GLY A 74 -2.72 -10.18 12.32
N PHE A 75 -3.99 -10.35 11.94
CA PHE A 75 -4.77 -9.31 11.28
C PHE A 75 -5.05 -8.12 12.20
N ASP A 76 -5.29 -8.34 13.50
CA ASP A 76 -5.38 -7.26 14.48
C ASP A 76 -4.13 -6.38 14.44
N ARG A 77 -2.94 -7.00 14.45
CA ARG A 77 -1.65 -6.27 14.37
C ARG A 77 -1.48 -5.53 13.05
N ILE A 78 -1.87 -6.13 11.92
CA ILE A 78 -1.77 -5.52 10.60
C ILE A 78 -2.73 -4.32 10.47
N ILE A 79 -3.95 -4.42 11.02
CA ILE A 79 -4.90 -3.30 11.06
C ILE A 79 -4.37 -2.18 11.96
N LEU A 80 -3.88 -2.52 13.16
CA LEU A 80 -3.32 -1.55 14.11
C LEU A 80 -2.02 -0.89 13.61
N SER A 81 -1.23 -1.58 12.79
CA SER A 81 -0.07 -1.00 12.11
C SER A 81 -0.46 -0.07 10.95
N ARG A 82 -1.77 0.06 10.67
CA ARG A 82 -2.36 0.88 9.61
C ARG A 82 -1.94 0.44 8.21
N ASP A 83 -1.79 -0.87 7.99
CA ASP A 83 -1.63 -1.39 6.63
C ASP A 83 -2.85 -1.01 5.78
N VAL A 84 -2.61 -0.35 4.65
CA VAL A 84 -3.67 0.28 3.87
C VAL A 84 -4.66 -0.75 3.32
N LEU A 85 -4.14 -1.89 2.83
CA LEU A 85 -4.98 -2.94 2.26
C LEU A 85 -5.81 -3.60 3.34
N ALA A 86 -5.21 -3.99 4.47
CA ALA A 86 -5.96 -4.60 5.56
C ALA A 86 -7.03 -3.66 6.14
N VAL A 87 -6.68 -2.40 6.42
CA VAL A 87 -7.62 -1.41 6.96
C VAL A 87 -8.81 -1.22 6.00
N GLN A 88 -8.56 -0.96 4.72
CA GLN A 88 -9.64 -0.78 3.74
C GLN A 88 -10.48 -2.03 3.55
N SER A 89 -9.84 -3.21 3.53
CA SER A 89 -10.52 -4.49 3.31
C SER A 89 -11.42 -4.84 4.48
N PHE A 90 -10.93 -4.80 5.72
CA PHE A 90 -11.78 -5.11 6.87
C PHE A 90 -12.84 -4.02 7.13
N ALA A 91 -12.58 -2.76 6.75
CA ALA A 91 -13.55 -1.66 6.93
C ALA A 91 -14.73 -1.71 5.93
N HIS A 92 -14.46 -2.06 4.67
CA HIS A 92 -15.40 -1.95 3.55
C HIS A 92 -15.61 -3.24 2.73
N GLY A 93 -14.88 -4.30 3.06
CA GLY A 93 -14.98 -5.61 2.42
C GLY A 93 -16.29 -6.33 2.73
N GLY A 94 -16.48 -7.45 2.05
CA GLY A 94 -17.63 -8.33 2.19
C GLY A 94 -17.24 -9.60 2.93
N THR A 95 -18.15 -10.11 3.76
CA THR A 95 -17.99 -11.42 4.41
C THR A 95 -18.57 -12.51 3.52
N LEU A 96 -17.75 -13.48 3.13
CA LEU A 96 -18.19 -14.69 2.42
C LEU A 96 -18.40 -15.87 3.37
N LEU A 97 -17.63 -15.92 4.46
CA LEU A 97 -17.72 -16.93 5.52
C LEU A 97 -17.33 -16.28 6.86
N ASP A 98 -18.09 -16.56 7.91
CA ASP A 98 -17.74 -16.25 9.30
C ASP A 98 -18.32 -17.35 10.21
N ARG A 99 -17.47 -18.29 10.65
CA ARG A 99 -17.89 -19.46 11.43
C ARG A 99 -18.11 -19.13 12.92
N ASP A 100 -17.44 -18.11 13.43
CA ASP A 100 -17.39 -17.81 14.87
C ASP A 100 -17.80 -16.38 15.23
N GLY A 101 -18.25 -15.58 14.26
CA GLY A 101 -18.73 -14.22 14.48
C GLY A 101 -17.60 -13.22 14.71
N THR A 102 -16.39 -13.50 14.21
CA THR A 102 -15.21 -12.66 14.41
C THR A 102 -15.23 -11.38 13.55
N VAL A 103 -15.91 -11.41 12.40
CA VAL A 103 -15.83 -10.30 11.42
C VAL A 103 -16.32 -8.96 11.98
N PRO A 104 -17.47 -8.87 12.68
CA PRO A 104 -17.94 -7.59 13.22
C PRO A 104 -16.91 -6.84 14.07
N ALA A 105 -16.13 -7.54 14.89
CA ALA A 105 -15.09 -6.94 15.73
C ALA A 105 -13.92 -6.40 14.90
N LEU A 106 -13.43 -7.19 13.94
CA LEU A 106 -12.36 -6.76 13.03
C LEU A 106 -12.79 -5.59 12.15
N SER A 107 -14.01 -5.62 11.63
CA SER A 107 -14.55 -4.52 10.83
C SER A 107 -14.75 -3.24 11.66
N ALA A 108 -15.19 -3.35 12.91
CA ALA A 108 -15.28 -2.20 13.81
C ALA A 108 -13.90 -1.59 14.09
N LEU A 109 -12.90 -2.44 14.37
CA LEU A 109 -11.52 -2.00 14.57
C LEU A 109 -10.97 -1.31 13.31
N ALA A 110 -11.14 -1.92 12.14
CA ALA A 110 -10.65 -1.40 10.87
C ALA A 110 -11.32 -0.08 10.49
N ARG A 111 -12.64 0.06 10.69
CA ARG A 111 -13.36 1.34 10.47
C ARG A 111 -12.85 2.44 11.37
N LYS A 112 -12.66 2.15 12.66
CA LYS A 112 -12.05 3.11 13.59
C LYS A 112 -10.67 3.57 13.09
N VAL A 113 -9.80 2.64 12.70
CA VAL A 113 -8.48 2.98 12.17
C VAL A 113 -8.58 3.76 10.86
N PHE A 114 -9.50 3.39 9.98
CA PHE A 114 -9.75 4.06 8.69
C PHE A 114 -10.17 5.52 8.90
N ASP A 115 -11.12 5.76 9.80
CA ASP A 115 -11.66 7.09 10.13
C ASP A 115 -10.59 7.99 10.77
N GLU A 116 -9.68 7.42 11.57
CA GLU A 116 -8.52 8.14 12.12
C GLU A 116 -7.49 8.54 11.04
N GLY A 117 -7.53 7.89 9.87
CA GLY A 117 -6.62 8.12 8.76
C GLY A 117 -5.23 7.49 8.92
N PRO A 118 -4.34 7.62 7.92
CA PRO A 118 -2.94 7.23 8.05
C PRO A 118 -2.23 7.92 9.21
N ALA A 119 -1.22 7.24 9.75
CA ALA A 119 -0.35 7.82 10.77
C ALA A 119 0.35 9.07 10.23
N PRO A 120 0.54 10.11 11.07
CA PRO A 120 1.36 11.26 10.70
C PRO A 120 2.77 10.85 10.27
N MET A 121 3.30 11.50 9.24
CA MET A 121 4.67 11.31 8.81
C MET A 121 5.64 11.62 9.97
N ARG A 122 6.40 10.61 10.42
CA ARG A 122 7.43 10.76 11.44
C ARG A 122 8.51 11.75 10.97
N THR A 123 9.08 12.51 11.90
CA THR A 123 10.17 13.46 11.60
C THR A 123 11.34 12.79 10.89
N SER A 124 11.75 11.59 11.33
CA SER A 124 12.83 10.83 10.70
C SER A 124 12.51 10.44 9.24
N LEU A 125 11.28 10.04 8.96
CA LEU A 125 10.84 9.73 7.60
C LEU A 125 10.78 10.99 6.72
N ARG A 126 10.25 12.10 7.27
CA ARG A 126 10.25 13.41 6.60
C ARG A 126 11.67 13.82 6.20
N THR A 127 12.61 13.76 7.13
CA THR A 127 14.01 14.12 6.88
C THR A 127 14.66 13.17 5.88
N LYS A 128 14.41 11.86 5.98
CA LYS A 128 14.87 10.87 4.99
C LYS A 128 14.36 11.21 3.59
N ASN A 129 13.07 11.48 3.43
CA ASN A 129 12.47 11.79 2.12
C ASN A 129 13.04 13.09 1.56
N ARG A 130 13.22 14.13 2.39
CA ARG A 130 13.90 15.37 1.98
C ARG A 130 15.32 15.12 1.47
N ALA A 131 16.10 14.30 2.18
CA ALA A 131 17.47 13.97 1.80
C ALA A 131 17.51 13.21 0.47
N VAL A 132 16.64 12.21 0.32
CA VAL A 132 16.50 11.43 -0.92
C VAL A 132 16.14 12.34 -2.10
N LEU A 133 15.08 13.14 -1.96
CA LEU A 133 14.61 14.04 -3.00
C LEU A 133 15.65 15.11 -3.39
N THR A 134 16.32 15.71 -2.41
CA THR A 134 17.39 16.69 -2.66
C THR A 134 18.55 16.07 -3.45
N ARG A 135 18.95 14.84 -3.08
CA ARG A 135 19.98 14.09 -3.80
C ARG A 135 19.56 13.76 -5.23
N HIS A 136 18.31 13.35 -5.45
CA HIS A 136 17.81 13.09 -6.81
C HIS A 136 17.81 14.35 -7.66
N MET A 137 17.34 15.48 -7.11
CA MET A 137 17.35 16.77 -7.79
C MET A 137 18.77 17.16 -8.22
N ALA A 138 19.75 17.08 -7.32
CA ALA A 138 21.15 17.38 -7.63
C ALA A 138 21.76 16.41 -8.66
N LYS A 139 21.36 15.14 -8.65
CA LYS A 139 21.79 14.15 -9.63
C LYS A 139 21.19 14.43 -11.01
N LEU A 140 19.89 14.70 -11.08
CA LEU A 140 19.18 14.99 -12.34
C LEU A 140 19.72 16.25 -13.01
N ALA A 141 20.05 17.28 -12.23
CA ALA A 141 20.63 18.53 -12.75
C ALA A 141 21.99 18.36 -13.48
N ARG A 142 22.65 17.20 -13.34
CA ARG A 142 23.95 16.89 -13.96
C ARG A 142 23.83 15.91 -15.13
N LEU A 143 22.64 15.37 -15.38
CA LEU A 143 22.42 14.41 -16.45
C LEU A 143 21.77 15.10 -17.65
N SER A 144 22.06 14.59 -18.84
CA SER A 144 21.37 15.00 -20.08
C SER A 144 19.94 14.46 -20.11
N ASP A 145 19.03 15.22 -20.72
CA ASP A 145 17.60 14.88 -20.83
C ASP A 145 17.32 13.61 -21.62
N ASP A 146 18.18 13.34 -22.61
CA ASP A 146 18.06 12.15 -23.45
C ASP A 146 18.66 10.90 -22.79
N SER A 147 19.31 11.05 -21.64
CA SER A 147 19.92 9.94 -20.92
C SER A 147 18.86 8.99 -20.37
N VAL A 148 18.95 7.72 -20.74
CA VAL A 148 18.16 6.64 -20.13
C VAL A 148 18.36 6.60 -18.61
N VAL A 149 19.57 6.89 -18.14
CA VAL A 149 19.86 6.97 -16.70
C VAL A 149 19.11 8.13 -16.04
N ALA A 150 18.99 9.28 -16.71
CA ALA A 150 18.21 10.41 -16.18
C ALA A 150 16.73 10.07 -16.06
N LYS A 151 16.15 9.42 -17.08
CA LYS A 151 14.76 8.95 -17.06
C LYS A 151 14.49 7.96 -15.93
N LEU A 152 15.41 7.01 -15.73
CA LEU A 152 15.31 6.05 -14.62
C LEU A 152 15.37 6.74 -13.25
N VAL A 153 16.33 7.65 -13.05
CA VAL A 153 16.46 8.41 -11.79
C VAL A 153 15.23 9.30 -11.56
N ALA A 154 14.68 9.89 -12.62
CA ALA A 154 13.49 10.72 -12.55
C ALA A 154 12.26 9.89 -12.14
N ALA A 155 12.06 8.72 -12.74
CA ALA A 155 10.97 7.82 -12.39
C ALA A 155 11.04 7.36 -10.91
N ASP A 156 12.23 7.00 -10.43
CA ASP A 156 12.47 6.62 -9.03
C ASP A 156 12.20 7.79 -8.06
N ALA A 157 12.68 9.00 -8.40
CA ALA A 157 12.43 10.20 -7.60
C ALA A 157 10.93 10.52 -7.52
N LEU A 158 10.18 10.36 -8.60
CA LEU A 158 8.74 10.60 -8.61
C LEU A 158 7.95 9.57 -7.80
N GLN A 159 8.42 8.32 -7.68
CA GLN A 159 7.84 7.38 -6.70
C GLN A 159 7.99 7.93 -5.28
N THR A 160 9.15 8.49 -4.94
CA THR A 160 9.35 9.12 -3.62
C THR A 160 8.47 10.36 -3.44
N VAL A 161 8.28 11.18 -4.47
CA VAL A 161 7.35 12.33 -4.46
C VAL A 161 5.92 11.87 -4.18
N ILE A 162 5.42 10.90 -4.94
CA ILE A 162 4.06 10.36 -4.78
C ILE A 162 3.87 9.80 -3.37
N LEU A 163 4.76 8.94 -2.89
CA LEU A 163 4.65 8.37 -1.55
C LEU A 163 4.70 9.44 -0.45
N SER A 164 5.58 10.44 -0.61
CA SER A 164 5.69 11.56 0.33
C SER A 164 4.42 12.40 0.37
N PHE A 165 3.77 12.62 -0.77
CA PHE A 165 2.50 13.32 -0.85
C PHE A 165 1.42 12.64 0.00
N TYR A 166 1.19 11.34 -0.21
CA TYR A 166 0.19 10.58 0.55
C TYR A 166 0.47 10.58 2.06
N GLN A 167 1.74 10.43 2.43
CA GLN A 167 2.16 10.44 3.84
C GLN A 167 2.03 11.83 4.47
N HIS A 168 2.36 12.90 3.73
CA HIS A 168 2.30 14.28 4.21
C HIS A 168 0.85 14.70 4.44
N HIS A 169 -0.02 14.42 3.47
CA HIS A 169 -1.45 14.77 3.52
C HIS A 169 -2.29 13.79 4.32
N ARG A 170 -1.69 12.72 4.87
CA ARG A 170 -2.38 11.65 5.60
C ARG A 170 -3.57 11.10 4.80
N ILE A 171 -3.29 10.71 3.56
CA ILE A 171 -4.28 10.12 2.66
C ILE A 171 -4.02 8.62 2.54
N TRP A 172 -5.06 7.80 2.66
CA TRP A 172 -4.97 6.38 2.37
C TRP A 172 -4.57 6.17 0.92
N MET A 173 -3.40 5.60 0.69
CA MET A 173 -2.91 5.38 -0.67
C MET A 173 -3.76 4.31 -1.37
N ASN A 174 -4.49 4.74 -2.39
CA ASN A 174 -5.33 3.88 -3.22
C ASN A 174 -4.51 3.10 -4.27
N ASN A 175 -5.23 2.35 -5.12
CA ASN A 175 -4.62 1.62 -6.22
C ASN A 175 -3.95 2.56 -7.23
N LEU A 176 -2.97 2.04 -7.98
CA LEU A 176 -2.15 2.82 -8.90
C LEU A 176 -2.97 3.63 -9.91
N ALA A 177 -4.07 3.06 -10.41
CA ALA A 177 -4.94 3.68 -11.42
C ALA A 177 -5.58 5.00 -10.97
N THR A 178 -5.72 5.21 -9.65
CA THR A 178 -6.38 6.38 -9.09
C THR A 178 -5.44 7.32 -8.35
N ARG A 179 -4.14 6.99 -8.29
CA ARG A 179 -3.16 7.76 -7.51
C ARG A 179 -2.95 9.17 -8.06
N LEU A 180 -2.64 9.27 -9.35
CA LEU A 180 -2.32 10.56 -9.97
C LEU A 180 -3.52 11.50 -9.98
N ARG A 181 -4.72 10.97 -10.25
CA ARG A 181 -5.97 11.75 -10.20
C ARG A 181 -6.21 12.36 -8.82
N LEU A 182 -6.00 11.59 -7.75
CA LEU A 182 -6.18 12.12 -6.39
C LEU A 182 -5.14 13.19 -6.03
N ILE A 183 -3.91 13.05 -6.51
CA ILE A 183 -2.90 14.10 -6.36
C ILE A 183 -3.36 15.36 -7.09
N GLU A 184 -3.82 15.25 -8.33
CA GLU A 184 -4.31 16.39 -9.12
C GLU A 184 -5.51 17.09 -8.47
N GLU A 185 -6.47 16.35 -7.92
CA GLU A 185 -7.61 16.91 -7.19
C GLU A 185 -7.20 17.70 -5.93
N ARG A 186 -6.09 17.31 -5.29
CA ARG A 186 -5.64 17.87 -3.99
C ARG A 186 -4.55 18.92 -4.13
N ASP A 187 -3.70 18.76 -5.14
CA ASP A 187 -2.60 19.64 -5.51
C ASP A 187 -2.50 19.66 -7.05
N PRO A 188 -3.27 20.55 -7.72
CA PRO A 188 -3.29 20.62 -9.18
C PRO A 188 -1.92 20.94 -9.78
N ARG A 189 -1.06 21.68 -9.06
CA ARG A 189 0.30 22.01 -9.53
C ARG A 189 1.13 20.74 -9.60
N LEU A 190 1.16 19.94 -8.53
CA LEU A 190 1.89 18.68 -8.52
C LEU A 190 1.28 17.66 -9.50
N GLY A 191 -0.06 17.54 -9.52
CA GLY A 191 -0.76 16.63 -10.42
C GLY A 191 -0.43 16.90 -11.89
N LYS A 192 -0.44 18.17 -12.31
CA LYS A 192 -0.06 18.55 -13.67
C LYS A 192 1.38 18.15 -14.01
N LEU A 193 2.33 18.38 -13.10
CA LEU A 193 3.74 18.03 -13.32
C LEU A 193 3.95 16.53 -13.48
N LEU A 194 3.28 15.72 -12.66
CA LEU A 194 3.31 14.26 -12.77
C LEU A 194 2.68 13.80 -14.08
N HIS A 195 1.54 14.36 -14.47
CA HIS A 195 0.88 14.07 -15.74
C HIS A 195 1.80 14.40 -16.93
N ASP A 196 2.33 15.63 -16.97
CA ASP A 196 3.23 16.08 -18.02
C ASP A 196 4.50 15.22 -18.11
N PHE A 197 5.01 14.71 -16.98
CA PHE A 197 6.15 13.80 -16.97
C PHE A 197 5.82 12.46 -17.65
N TYR A 198 4.74 11.81 -17.25
CA TYR A 198 4.38 10.49 -17.79
C TYR A 198 3.91 10.55 -19.25
N MET A 199 3.28 11.65 -19.67
CA MET A 199 2.83 11.85 -21.05
C MET A 199 3.90 12.48 -21.95
N GLY A 200 4.85 13.23 -21.39
CA GLY A 200 5.81 14.06 -22.12
C GLY A 200 7.18 13.43 -22.38
N GLY A 201 7.30 12.10 -22.26
CA GLY A 201 8.55 11.37 -22.51
C GLY A 201 9.54 11.36 -21.34
N GLN A 202 9.06 11.63 -20.12
CA GLN A 202 9.80 11.48 -18.86
C GLN A 202 11.03 12.40 -18.74
N LYS A 203 10.86 13.69 -19.03
CA LYS A 203 11.98 14.65 -19.03
C LYS A 203 12.46 14.95 -17.60
N PRO A 204 13.79 14.97 -17.34
CA PRO A 204 14.33 15.25 -16.02
C PRO A 204 13.85 16.57 -15.39
N GLN A 205 13.69 17.64 -16.17
CA GLN A 205 13.25 18.95 -15.66
C GLN A 205 11.83 18.89 -15.09
N GLN A 206 10.95 18.08 -15.68
CA GLN A 206 9.59 17.89 -15.17
C GLN A 206 9.63 17.18 -13.81
N ALA A 207 10.52 16.20 -13.66
CA ALA A 207 10.73 15.55 -12.37
C ALA A 207 11.36 16.49 -11.33
N ILE A 208 12.33 17.32 -11.71
CA ILE A 208 12.91 18.36 -10.83
C ILE A 208 11.82 19.29 -10.32
N ALA A 209 10.96 19.82 -11.20
CA ALA A 209 9.87 20.70 -10.79
C ALA A 209 8.88 20.02 -9.81
N ALA A 210 8.56 18.73 -10.03
CA ALA A 210 7.72 17.98 -9.09
C ALA A 210 8.41 17.74 -7.74
N ILE A 211 9.73 17.49 -7.75
CA ILE A 211 10.54 17.36 -6.55
C ILE A 211 10.54 18.67 -5.76
N GLU A 212 10.69 19.81 -6.41
CA GLU A 212 10.66 21.14 -5.76
C GLU A 212 9.34 21.37 -5.02
N VAL A 213 8.20 21.11 -5.69
CA VAL A 213 6.86 21.22 -5.06
C VAL A 213 6.77 20.35 -3.80
N MET A 214 7.24 19.10 -3.88
CA MET A 214 7.20 18.22 -2.72
C MET A 214 8.17 18.69 -1.62
N LEU A 215 9.36 19.17 -1.98
CA LEU A 215 10.32 19.70 -1.00
C LEU A 215 9.75 20.94 -0.29
N GLU A 216 9.09 21.87 -0.99
CA GLU A 216 8.39 23.02 -0.40
C GLU A 216 7.47 22.57 0.76
N GLN A 217 6.66 21.52 0.53
CA GLN A 217 5.73 20.97 1.53
C GLN A 217 6.44 20.21 2.68
N LEU A 218 7.62 19.66 2.42
CA LEU A 218 8.39 18.92 3.43
C LEU A 218 9.31 19.82 4.28
N GLY A 219 9.46 21.10 3.94
CA GLY A 219 10.32 22.06 4.66
C GLY A 219 11.61 22.43 3.91
N GLY A 220 11.61 22.30 2.59
CA GLY A 220 12.70 22.67 1.69
C GLY A 220 13.78 21.60 1.51
N PRO A 221 14.72 21.84 0.57
CA PRO A 221 15.88 20.97 0.37
C PRO A 221 16.77 20.89 1.61
N LEU A 222 17.59 19.85 1.71
CA LEU A 222 18.62 19.73 2.73
C LEU A 222 19.99 20.06 2.13
N VAL A 223 20.65 21.09 2.67
CA VAL A 223 22.02 21.46 2.28
C VAL A 223 23.03 20.68 3.13
N ASP A 224 22.85 20.71 4.45
CA ASP A 224 23.66 19.97 5.41
C ASP A 224 22.76 19.09 6.30
N TYR A 225 23.09 17.81 6.42
CA TYR A 225 22.36 16.87 7.27
C TYR A 225 23.25 15.71 7.73
N VAL A 226 23.19 15.40 9.01
CA VAL A 226 23.76 14.18 9.60
C VAL A 226 22.60 13.40 10.21
N SER A 227 22.44 12.13 9.79
CA SER A 227 21.43 11.27 10.38
C SER A 227 21.77 10.90 11.81
N GLU A 228 20.74 10.51 12.56
CA GLU A 228 20.95 9.85 13.84
C GLU A 228 21.91 8.66 13.69
N GLN A 229 22.91 8.58 14.57
CA GLN A 229 23.81 7.45 14.63
C GLN A 229 23.09 6.31 15.36
N VAL A 230 22.79 5.23 14.63
CA VAL A 230 22.19 4.03 15.21
C VAL A 230 23.32 3.05 15.56
N PRO A 231 23.52 2.69 16.85
CA PRO A 231 24.57 1.75 17.25
C PRO A 231 24.39 0.39 16.57
N TRP A 232 25.50 -0.20 16.10
CA TRP A 232 25.53 -1.55 15.56
C TRP A 232 26.00 -2.55 16.64
N PRO A 233 25.33 -3.70 16.84
CA PRO A 233 24.09 -4.09 16.18
C PRO A 233 22.88 -3.35 16.77
N ALA A 234 21.97 -2.89 15.90
CA ALA A 234 20.64 -2.47 16.35
C ALA A 234 19.99 -3.72 16.95
N ARG A 235 19.78 -3.76 18.28
CA ARG A 235 19.50 -4.98 19.06
C ARG A 235 18.64 -6.05 18.35
N PRO A 236 18.94 -7.35 18.52
CA PRO A 236 17.97 -8.40 18.26
C PRO A 236 16.85 -8.31 19.31
N GLN A 237 15.60 -8.22 18.88
CA GLN A 237 14.44 -8.50 19.73
C GLN A 237 13.63 -9.65 19.13
N GLN A 238 14.03 -10.87 19.46
CA GLN A 238 13.08 -11.90 19.86
C GLN A 238 13.67 -12.60 21.07
N SER A 239 13.28 -12.15 22.27
CA SER A 239 13.35 -12.98 23.46
C SER A 239 12.34 -14.10 23.29
N SER A 240 12.83 -15.27 22.85
CA SER A 240 12.17 -16.54 23.07
C SER A 240 12.27 -16.87 24.56
N GLU A 241 11.39 -16.31 25.37
CA GLU A 241 11.12 -16.83 26.71
C GLU A 241 9.66 -17.24 26.78
N GLY A 242 9.43 -18.50 27.12
CA GLY A 242 8.11 -19.07 27.32
C GLY A 242 7.89 -20.42 26.64
N ASN A 243 8.81 -21.36 26.83
CA ASN A 243 8.47 -22.78 26.71
C ASN A 243 8.04 -23.24 28.12
N PRO A 244 6.75 -23.48 28.41
CA PRO A 244 6.39 -24.29 29.56
C PRO A 244 6.43 -25.76 29.14
N GLY A 245 7.08 -26.57 29.97
CA GLY A 245 7.04 -28.04 29.88
C GLY A 245 5.68 -28.62 30.24
#